data_AF-A0A924GGX7-F1
#
_entry.id   AF-A0A924GGX7-F1
#
_cell.length_a   1.000
_cell.length_b   1.000
_cell.length_c   1.000
_cell.angle_alpha   90.00
_cell.angle_beta   90.00
_cell.angle_gamma   90.00
#
_symmetry.space_group_name_H-M   'P 1'
#
loop_
_entity.id
_entity.type
_entity.pdbx_description
1 polymer ?
#
loop_
_entity_poly.entity_id
_entity_poly.type
_entity_poly.pdbx_seq_one_letter_code
_entity_poly.pdbx_strand_id
1 'polypeptide(L)'
;MSRDPRQARVVTWASLRWILKEHAWTPYYLKRYWRFVVFRLRYPHVITEGFVFLGKHLEIEVSRDYARLVLGKWVHIGNGNKIRAHNGVLRLGDKVVLGSDNVINAHLDIEIGSSTLISDWVYICDFDHAMRELDRPIKDQGLLMTPVRIGPGCWIGTKATVLRGTVIGAGSVLAAHTVARGEIPAGSIVGGVPGRILKNRRDIYDDPAEVERRRYLAMIAAQQKGALADDL
;
A
#
# COMPACT_ATOMS: atom_id res chain seq x y z
N MET A 1 -12.99 27.09 4.39
CA MET A 1 -12.78 25.70 4.90
C MET A 1 -11.50 25.68 5.71
N SER A 2 -11.58 25.34 7.00
CA SER A 2 -10.40 25.14 7.85
C SER A 2 -9.57 23.97 7.32
N ARG A 3 -8.25 24.10 7.34
CA ARG A 3 -7.33 23.04 6.93
C ARG A 3 -7.45 21.82 7.87
N ASP A 4 -7.55 20.60 7.32
CA ASP A 4 -7.55 19.36 8.14
C ASP A 4 -6.27 19.29 8.99
N PRO A 5 -6.36 19.03 10.30
CA PRO A 5 -5.21 19.05 11.21
C PRO A 5 -4.15 17.99 10.86
N ARG A 6 -4.52 16.90 10.18
CA ARG A 6 -3.59 15.86 9.72
C ARG A 6 -2.80 16.28 8.49
N GLN A 7 -3.23 17.32 7.78
CA GLN A 7 -2.56 17.76 6.56
C GLN A 7 -1.16 18.30 6.86
N ALA A 8 -0.14 17.53 6.48
CA ALA A 8 1.26 17.89 6.69
C ALA A 8 1.60 19.27 6.13
N ARG A 9 2.49 19.99 6.82
CA ARG A 9 3.12 21.21 6.29
C ARG A 9 4.10 20.79 5.19
N VAL A 10 4.05 21.48 4.04
CA VAL A 10 4.88 21.15 2.86
C VAL A 10 6.38 21.32 3.19
N VAL A 11 6.71 22.37 3.92
CA VAL A 11 8.09 22.68 4.31
C VAL A 11 8.13 22.85 5.83
N THR A 12 9.01 22.07 6.48
CA THR A 12 9.35 22.22 7.89
C THR A 12 10.87 22.28 8.03
N TRP A 13 11.37 22.84 9.14
CA TRP A 13 12.80 22.83 9.43
C TRP A 13 13.38 21.40 9.49
N ALA A 14 12.60 20.45 9.99
CA ALA A 14 12.98 19.03 9.98
C ALA A 14 13.12 18.50 8.55
N SER A 15 12.18 18.84 7.66
CA SER A 15 12.24 18.46 6.25
C SER A 15 13.45 19.07 5.54
N LEU A 16 13.75 20.35 5.80
CA LEU A 16 14.92 21.03 5.21
C LEU A 16 16.25 20.43 5.68
N ARG A 17 16.38 20.17 6.99
CA ARG A 17 17.57 19.50 7.55
C ARG A 17 17.74 18.10 6.97
N TRP A 18 16.66 17.35 6.83
CA TRP A 18 16.71 16.02 6.21
C TRP A 18 17.14 16.10 4.75
N ILE A 19 16.58 17.04 3.98
CA ILE A 19 16.99 17.26 2.59
C ILE A 19 18.49 17.49 2.51
N LEU A 20 19.02 18.40 3.34
CA LEU A 20 20.44 18.75 3.42
C LEU A 20 21.34 17.59 3.88
N LYS A 21 20.86 16.74 4.79
CA LYS A 21 21.62 15.59 5.29
C LYS A 21 21.72 14.47 4.25
N GLU A 22 20.61 14.16 3.58
CA GLU A 22 20.50 12.97 2.71
C GLU A 22 20.77 13.27 1.23
N HIS A 23 21.35 14.42 0.90
CA HIS A 23 21.61 14.82 -0.50
C HIS A 23 20.34 14.82 -1.37
N ALA A 24 19.17 15.08 -0.77
CA ALA A 24 17.87 14.94 -1.41
C ALA A 24 17.46 16.17 -2.25
N TRP A 25 18.40 16.74 -2.99
CA TRP A 25 18.22 17.92 -3.87
C TRP A 25 18.67 17.68 -5.31
N THR A 26 18.96 16.43 -5.68
CA THR A 26 19.26 16.08 -7.07
C THR A 26 18.06 16.38 -7.99
N PRO A 27 18.25 16.51 -9.32
CA PRO A 27 17.14 16.71 -10.27
C PRO A 27 16.02 15.68 -10.12
N TYR A 28 16.36 14.46 -9.71
CA TYR A 28 15.41 13.40 -9.38
C TYR A 28 14.45 13.80 -8.23
N TYR A 29 14.99 14.33 -7.13
CA TYR A 29 14.19 14.75 -5.98
C TYR A 29 13.41 16.03 -6.26
N LEU A 30 14.01 17.02 -6.91
CA LEU A 30 13.34 18.27 -7.27
C LEU A 30 12.08 18.01 -8.13
N LYS A 31 12.17 17.09 -9.09
CA LYS A 31 11.03 16.65 -9.89
C LYS A 31 9.93 16.02 -9.03
N ARG A 32 10.28 15.24 -8.01
CA ARG A 32 9.30 14.62 -7.09
C ARG A 32 8.66 15.65 -6.17
N TYR A 33 9.40 16.64 -5.67
CA TYR A 33 8.85 17.76 -4.91
C TYR A 33 7.85 18.57 -5.72
N TRP A 34 8.21 18.91 -6.97
CA TRP A 34 7.30 19.60 -7.89
C TRP A 34 5.98 18.84 -8.06
N ARG A 35 6.04 17.54 -8.32
CA ARG A 35 4.85 16.71 -8.50
C ARG A 35 3.98 16.63 -7.26
N PHE A 36 4.59 16.55 -6.07
CA PHE A 36 3.86 16.59 -4.81
C PHE A 36 3.14 17.93 -4.60
N VAL A 37 3.80 19.05 -4.90
CA VAL A 37 3.18 20.39 -4.82
C VAL A 37 2.01 20.50 -5.80
N VAL A 38 2.21 20.14 -7.06
CA VAL A 38 1.15 20.12 -8.09
C VAL A 38 -0.02 19.25 -7.66
N PHE A 39 0.25 18.06 -7.13
CA PHE A 39 -0.79 17.16 -6.62
C PHE A 39 -1.61 17.80 -5.51
N ARG A 40 -0.97 18.44 -4.53
CA ARG A 40 -1.68 19.10 -3.44
C ARG A 40 -2.53 20.29 -3.90
N LEU A 41 -2.08 21.01 -4.92
CA LEU A 41 -2.85 22.09 -5.53
C LEU A 41 -4.04 21.53 -6.33
N ARG A 42 -3.85 20.42 -7.05
CA ARG A 42 -4.89 19.77 -7.86
C ARG A 42 -5.95 19.06 -7.01
N TYR A 43 -5.55 18.46 -5.90
CA TYR A 43 -6.38 17.64 -5.02
C TYR A 43 -6.29 18.12 -3.55
N PRO A 44 -6.74 19.34 -3.23
CA PRO A 44 -6.60 19.92 -1.89
C PRO A 44 -7.42 19.21 -0.80
N HIS A 45 -8.38 18.36 -1.20
CA HIS A 45 -9.22 17.54 -0.32
C HIS A 45 -8.58 16.19 0.03
N VAL A 46 -7.51 15.79 -0.67
CA VAL A 46 -6.76 14.58 -0.36
C VAL A 46 -5.79 14.88 0.78
N ILE A 47 -5.92 14.13 1.86
CA ILE A 47 -5.13 14.33 3.07
C ILE A 47 -3.78 13.65 2.87
N THR A 48 -2.70 14.43 2.97
CA THR A 48 -1.34 13.88 3.01
C THR A 48 -0.74 14.15 4.39
N GLU A 49 -0.52 13.08 5.15
CA GLU A 49 0.03 13.11 6.52
C GLU A 49 1.56 13.31 6.51
N GLY A 50 2.16 13.30 5.32
CA GLY A 50 3.56 13.64 5.08
C GLY A 50 3.83 13.92 3.60
N PHE A 51 5.11 13.87 3.24
CA PHE A 51 5.54 13.87 1.85
C PHE A 51 5.17 12.54 1.18
N VAL A 52 4.70 12.58 -0.07
CA VAL A 52 4.40 11.38 -0.85
C VAL A 52 5.09 11.43 -2.21
N PHE A 53 5.53 10.27 -2.67
CA PHE A 53 6.16 10.07 -3.96
C PHE A 53 5.11 9.69 -5.00
N LEU A 54 5.04 10.45 -6.08
CA LEU A 54 3.97 10.31 -7.08
C LEU A 54 4.56 10.00 -8.46
N GLY A 55 4.05 8.93 -9.06
CA GLY A 55 4.28 8.48 -10.43
C GLY A 55 3.44 9.24 -11.44
N LYS A 56 3.68 8.99 -12.73
CA LYS A 56 3.03 9.69 -13.86
C LYS A 56 1.66 9.08 -14.11
N HIS A 57 0.77 9.83 -14.76
CA HIS A 57 -0.54 9.34 -15.20
C HIS A 57 -1.38 8.79 -14.03
N LEU A 58 -1.36 9.49 -12.89
CA LEU A 58 -2.22 9.15 -11.75
C LEU A 58 -3.64 9.64 -12.01
N GLU A 59 -4.60 8.76 -11.78
CA GLU A 59 -6.02 9.09 -11.78
C GLU A 59 -6.53 9.05 -10.34
N ILE A 60 -6.98 10.20 -9.84
CA ILE A 60 -7.48 10.34 -8.48
C ILE A 60 -8.91 10.85 -8.56
N GLU A 61 -9.84 10.04 -8.07
CA GLU A 61 -11.25 10.37 -8.02
C GLU A 61 -11.71 10.25 -6.56
N VAL A 62 -12.12 11.35 -5.95
CA VAL A 62 -12.59 11.38 -4.56
C VAL A 62 -13.86 12.21 -4.49
N SER A 63 -14.97 11.58 -4.11
CA SER A 63 -16.23 12.28 -3.85
C SER A 63 -16.04 13.23 -2.67
N ARG A 64 -16.14 14.54 -2.89
CA ARG A 64 -15.74 15.55 -1.89
C ARG A 64 -16.58 15.55 -0.62
N ASP A 65 -17.85 15.20 -0.73
CA ASP A 65 -18.81 15.28 0.37
C ASP A 65 -18.95 13.96 1.14
N TYR A 66 -18.59 12.85 0.50
CA TYR A 66 -18.86 11.49 1.01
C TYR A 66 -17.60 10.69 1.28
N ALA A 67 -16.49 11.02 0.61
CA ALA A 67 -15.27 10.22 0.64
C ALA A 67 -14.07 11.00 1.18
N ARG A 68 -13.13 10.25 1.76
CA ARG A 68 -11.85 10.78 2.24
C ARG A 68 -10.72 9.85 1.83
N LEU A 69 -9.79 10.39 1.05
CA LEU A 69 -8.52 9.74 0.75
C LEU A 69 -7.44 10.26 1.71
N VAL A 70 -6.80 9.35 2.44
CA VAL A 70 -5.69 9.65 3.35
C VAL A 70 -4.43 8.91 2.92
N LEU A 71 -3.36 9.67 2.69
CA LEU A 71 -2.04 9.16 2.35
C LEU A 71 -1.09 9.41 3.51
N GLY A 72 -0.55 8.33 4.06
CA GLY A 72 0.47 8.35 5.09
C GLY A 72 1.78 8.99 4.64
N LYS A 73 2.74 9.07 5.57
CA LYS A 73 4.07 9.61 5.31
C LYS A 73 4.85 8.66 4.42
N TRP A 74 5.57 9.21 3.44
CA TRP A 74 6.47 8.46 2.56
C TRP A 74 5.79 7.39 1.71
N VAL A 75 4.47 7.52 1.48
CA VAL A 75 3.77 6.68 0.51
C VAL A 75 4.37 6.88 -0.87
N HIS A 76 4.59 5.78 -1.60
CA HIS A 76 5.04 5.79 -2.99
C HIS A 76 3.94 5.23 -3.86
N ILE A 77 3.45 6.03 -4.80
CA ILE A 77 2.48 5.64 -5.81
C ILE A 77 3.21 5.64 -7.15
N GLY A 78 3.40 4.47 -7.78
CA GLY A 78 4.04 4.34 -9.10
C GLY A 78 3.19 4.90 -10.24
N ASN A 79 3.52 4.58 -11.49
CA ASN A 79 2.84 5.18 -12.65
C ASN A 79 1.47 4.53 -12.89
N GLY A 80 0.53 5.27 -13.48
CA GLY A 80 -0.73 4.70 -14.01
C GLY A 80 -1.76 4.24 -12.97
N ASN A 81 -1.47 4.43 -11.68
CA ASN A 81 -2.38 4.02 -10.61
C ASN A 81 -3.68 4.82 -10.65
N LYS A 82 -4.80 4.11 -10.46
CA LYS A 82 -6.15 4.67 -10.34
C LYS A 82 -6.64 4.48 -8.91
N ILE A 83 -6.87 5.58 -8.21
CA ILE A 83 -7.29 5.58 -6.82
C ILE A 83 -8.63 6.30 -6.75
N ARG A 84 -9.68 5.52 -6.51
CA ARG A 84 -11.07 5.99 -6.55
C ARG A 84 -11.72 5.76 -5.20
N ALA A 85 -12.23 6.82 -4.60
CA ALA A 85 -12.95 6.79 -3.34
C ALA A 85 -14.30 7.49 -3.54
N HIS A 86 -15.37 6.69 -3.64
CA HIS A 86 -16.71 7.16 -3.93
C HIS A 86 -17.49 7.52 -2.67
N ASN A 87 -17.25 6.79 -1.58
CA ASN A 87 -17.81 7.04 -0.25
C ASN A 87 -16.89 6.46 0.84
N GLY A 88 -17.02 6.97 2.07
CA GLY A 88 -16.27 6.57 3.25
C GLY A 88 -14.76 6.84 3.17
N VAL A 89 -13.92 5.92 3.65
CA VAL A 89 -12.48 6.20 3.84
C VAL A 89 -11.59 5.24 3.04
N LEU A 90 -10.67 5.80 2.25
CA LEU A 90 -9.56 5.07 1.67
C LEU A 90 -8.26 5.55 2.31
N ARG A 91 -7.58 4.67 3.06
CA ARG A 91 -6.35 4.99 3.78
C ARG A 91 -5.18 4.14 3.32
N LEU A 92 -4.10 4.80 2.91
CA LEU A 92 -2.78 4.19 2.75
C LEU A 92 -1.91 4.59 3.94
N GLY A 93 -1.45 3.62 4.71
CA GLY A 93 -0.55 3.83 5.84
C GLY A 93 0.84 4.32 5.44
N ASP A 94 1.65 4.67 6.44
CA ASP A 94 3.01 5.16 6.23
C ASP A 94 3.85 4.16 5.43
N LYS A 95 4.64 4.66 4.49
CA LYS A 95 5.57 3.85 3.66
C LYS A 95 4.90 2.74 2.84
N VAL A 96 3.60 2.83 2.57
CA VAL A 96 2.97 1.97 1.56
C VAL A 96 3.59 2.27 0.19
N VAL A 97 3.89 1.22 -0.57
CA VAL A 97 4.43 1.32 -1.92
C VAL A 97 3.46 0.64 -2.87
N LEU A 98 2.98 1.38 -3.86
CA LEU A 98 2.26 0.87 -5.01
C LEU A 98 3.21 0.87 -6.20
N GLY A 99 3.29 -0.27 -6.88
CA GLY A 99 3.88 -0.39 -8.21
C GLY A 99 3.11 0.41 -9.26
N SER A 100 3.01 -0.10 -10.46
CA SER A 100 2.34 0.57 -11.58
C SER A 100 0.97 -0.05 -11.89
N ASP A 101 0.08 0.78 -12.41
CA ASP A 101 -1.19 0.37 -13.01
C ASP A 101 -2.12 -0.41 -12.06
N ASN A 102 -2.04 -0.13 -10.75
CA ASN A 102 -3.00 -0.67 -9.79
C ASN A 102 -4.32 0.10 -9.84
N VAL A 103 -5.38 -0.56 -9.43
CA VAL A 103 -6.70 0.05 -9.27
C VAL A 103 -7.19 -0.24 -7.85
N ILE A 104 -7.45 0.82 -7.10
CA ILE A 104 -8.05 0.74 -5.76
C ILE A 104 -9.37 1.49 -5.82
N ASN A 105 -10.47 0.78 -5.57
CA ASN A 105 -11.81 1.31 -5.71
C ASN A 105 -12.61 1.11 -4.42
N ALA A 106 -12.77 2.20 -3.66
CA ALA A 106 -13.45 2.24 -2.37
C ALA A 106 -14.84 2.86 -2.49
N HIS A 107 -15.86 2.12 -2.08
CA HIS A 107 -17.25 2.57 -1.93
C HIS A 107 -17.70 2.60 -0.47
N LEU A 108 -16.91 2.08 0.46
CA LEU A 108 -17.22 2.06 1.89
C LEU A 108 -15.99 2.35 2.75
N ASP A 109 -15.03 1.44 2.80
CA ASP A 109 -13.84 1.59 3.64
C ASP A 109 -12.74 0.59 3.23
N ILE A 110 -11.59 1.12 2.82
CA ILE A 110 -10.38 0.35 2.50
C ILE A 110 -9.22 0.92 3.31
N GLU A 111 -8.59 0.06 4.12
CA GLU A 111 -7.38 0.41 4.86
C GLU A 111 -6.22 -0.52 4.48
N ILE A 112 -5.10 0.10 4.10
CA ILE A 112 -3.84 -0.57 3.81
C ILE A 112 -2.80 -0.15 4.84
N GLY A 113 -2.37 -1.09 5.66
CA GLY A 113 -1.43 -0.88 6.76
C GLY A 113 -0.05 -0.46 6.29
N SER A 114 0.70 0.17 7.19
CA SER A 114 2.02 0.72 6.92
C SER A 114 3.02 -0.32 6.38
N SER A 115 3.98 0.16 5.58
CA SER A 115 5.04 -0.66 4.98
C SER A 115 4.54 -1.84 4.14
N THR A 116 3.29 -1.80 3.66
CA THR A 116 2.77 -2.78 2.71
C THR A 116 3.29 -2.47 1.31
N LEU A 117 3.78 -3.51 0.63
CA LEU A 117 4.22 -3.46 -0.76
C LEU A 117 3.12 -4.05 -1.65
N ILE A 118 2.66 -3.27 -2.61
CA ILE A 118 1.71 -3.68 -3.64
C ILE A 118 2.45 -3.64 -4.96
N SER A 119 2.55 -4.78 -5.62
CA SER A 119 3.22 -4.91 -6.92
C SER A 119 2.40 -4.24 -8.03
N ASP A 120 2.66 -4.61 -9.28
CA ASP A 120 1.98 -3.99 -10.42
C ASP A 120 0.64 -4.68 -10.72
N TRP A 121 -0.29 -3.95 -11.33
CA TRP A 121 -1.57 -4.48 -11.85
C TRP A 121 -2.49 -5.14 -10.81
N VAL A 122 -2.39 -4.76 -9.54
CA VAL A 122 -3.25 -5.24 -8.46
C VAL A 122 -4.61 -4.52 -8.49
N TYR A 123 -5.68 -5.28 -8.29
CA TYR A 123 -7.04 -4.76 -8.12
C TYR A 123 -7.51 -4.93 -6.68
N ILE A 124 -8.03 -3.87 -6.06
CA ILE A 124 -8.58 -3.89 -4.70
C ILE A 124 -9.94 -3.20 -4.71
N CYS A 125 -10.99 -3.89 -4.25
CA CYS A 125 -12.32 -3.32 -4.09
C CYS A 125 -13.01 -3.77 -2.80
N ASP A 126 -13.86 -2.92 -2.24
CA ASP A 126 -14.71 -3.20 -1.08
C ASP A 126 -16.20 -3.35 -1.45
N PHE A 127 -16.51 -3.52 -2.73
CA PHE A 127 -17.86 -3.69 -3.22
C PHE A 127 -17.97 -4.71 -4.37
N ASP A 128 -19.18 -5.22 -4.56
CA ASP A 128 -19.65 -6.00 -5.71
C ASP A 128 -21.03 -5.47 -6.13
N HIS A 129 -21.50 -5.87 -7.32
CA HIS A 129 -22.90 -5.71 -7.67
C HIS A 129 -23.76 -6.77 -6.97
N ALA A 130 -24.95 -6.37 -6.51
CA ALA A 130 -25.98 -7.33 -6.12
C ALA A 130 -26.43 -8.15 -7.34
N MET A 131 -26.72 -9.43 -7.11
CA MET A 131 -27.01 -10.39 -8.19
C MET A 131 -28.08 -11.42 -7.78
N ARG A 132 -28.88 -11.11 -6.76
CA ARG A 132 -29.84 -12.07 -6.16
C ARG A 132 -31.26 -11.92 -6.71
N GLU A 133 -31.57 -10.82 -7.40
CA GLU A 133 -32.85 -10.63 -8.11
C GLU A 133 -32.71 -11.18 -9.53
N LEU A 134 -33.51 -12.17 -9.92
CA LEU A 134 -33.38 -12.81 -11.25
C LEU A 134 -34.15 -12.08 -12.36
N ASP A 135 -35.16 -11.29 -11.97
CA ASP A 135 -36.06 -10.54 -12.84
C ASP A 135 -35.56 -9.11 -13.17
N ARG A 136 -34.44 -8.70 -12.56
CA ARG A 136 -33.87 -7.36 -12.72
C ARG A 136 -32.41 -7.43 -13.17
N PRO A 137 -31.96 -6.61 -14.15
CA PRO A 137 -30.55 -6.59 -14.55
C PRO A 137 -29.60 -6.26 -13.38
N ILE A 138 -28.46 -6.95 -13.30
CA ILE A 138 -27.44 -6.80 -12.22
C ILE A 138 -27.08 -5.32 -11.97
N LYS A 139 -26.91 -4.52 -13.03
CA LYS A 139 -26.54 -3.11 -12.92
C LYS A 139 -27.55 -2.27 -12.11
N ASP A 140 -28.80 -2.71 -12.07
CA ASP A 140 -29.88 -2.00 -11.39
C ASP A 140 -30.04 -2.49 -9.94
N GLN A 141 -29.55 -3.67 -9.59
CA GLN A 141 -29.73 -4.28 -8.27
C GLN A 141 -28.94 -3.59 -7.14
N GLY A 142 -28.07 -2.62 -7.46
CA GLY A 142 -27.27 -1.88 -6.48
C GLY A 142 -25.96 -2.58 -6.11
N LEU A 143 -25.33 -2.10 -5.04
CA LEU A 143 -24.00 -2.52 -4.59
C LEU A 143 -24.04 -3.23 -3.23
N LEU A 144 -23.25 -4.29 -3.09
CA LEU A 144 -22.95 -4.95 -1.83
C LEU A 144 -21.58 -4.48 -1.36
N MET A 145 -21.52 -3.80 -0.22
CA MET A 145 -20.27 -3.21 0.30
C MET A 145 -19.83 -3.91 1.58
N THR A 146 -18.54 -4.21 1.69
CA THR A 146 -17.95 -4.78 2.92
C THR A 146 -16.49 -4.35 3.00
N PRO A 147 -16.05 -3.78 4.14
CA PRO A 147 -14.71 -3.17 4.23
C PRO A 147 -13.58 -4.12 3.85
N VAL A 148 -12.48 -3.57 3.34
CA VAL A 148 -11.23 -4.30 3.14
C VAL A 148 -10.19 -3.81 4.13
N ARG A 149 -9.47 -4.76 4.75
CA ARG A 149 -8.39 -4.50 5.70
C ARG A 149 -7.15 -5.25 5.27
N ILE A 150 -6.08 -4.55 4.97
CA ILE A 150 -4.77 -5.14 4.70
C ILE A 150 -3.83 -4.70 5.81
N GLY A 151 -3.31 -5.64 6.60
CA GLY A 151 -2.41 -5.38 7.72
C GLY A 151 -1.06 -4.82 7.27
N PRO A 152 -0.25 -4.29 8.20
CA PRO A 152 1.06 -3.73 7.87
C PRO A 152 2.06 -4.79 7.40
N GLY A 153 3.03 -4.36 6.61
CA GLY A 153 4.14 -5.20 6.15
C GLY A 153 3.73 -6.34 5.20
N CYS A 154 2.54 -6.28 4.61
CA CYS A 154 2.11 -7.27 3.62
C CYS A 154 2.84 -7.09 2.29
N TRP A 155 2.88 -8.15 1.48
CA TRP A 155 3.26 -8.09 0.08
C TRP A 155 2.14 -8.63 -0.81
N ILE A 156 1.57 -7.77 -1.64
CA ILE A 156 0.52 -8.11 -2.58
C ILE A 156 1.15 -8.27 -3.96
N GLY A 157 1.31 -9.52 -4.40
CA GLY A 157 2.00 -9.87 -5.63
C GLY A 157 1.28 -9.39 -6.89
N THR A 158 2.04 -9.33 -7.99
CA THR A 158 1.59 -8.81 -9.29
C THR A 158 0.28 -9.45 -9.74
N LYS A 159 -0.66 -8.63 -10.23
CA LYS A 159 -1.98 -9.09 -10.72
C LYS A 159 -2.84 -9.83 -9.68
N ALA A 160 -2.53 -9.72 -8.38
CA ALA A 160 -3.44 -10.18 -7.35
C ALA A 160 -4.72 -9.31 -7.31
N THR A 161 -5.81 -9.91 -6.87
CA THR A 161 -7.11 -9.26 -6.67
C THR A 161 -7.56 -9.45 -5.24
N VAL A 162 -7.90 -8.35 -4.56
CA VAL A 162 -8.45 -8.36 -3.19
C VAL A 162 -9.91 -7.93 -3.26
N LEU A 163 -10.80 -8.87 -2.95
CA LEU A 163 -12.24 -8.66 -3.04
C LEU A 163 -12.81 -8.06 -1.75
N ARG A 164 -14.06 -7.58 -1.82
CA ARG A 164 -14.76 -7.02 -0.67
C ARG A 164 -14.80 -7.96 0.53
N GLY A 165 -14.77 -7.38 1.73
CA GLY A 165 -14.80 -8.15 2.98
C GLY A 165 -13.54 -8.94 3.28
N THR A 166 -12.46 -8.75 2.51
CA THR A 166 -11.19 -9.43 2.77
C THR A 166 -10.44 -8.75 3.92
N VAL A 167 -9.99 -9.55 4.88
CA VAL A 167 -9.12 -9.14 5.98
C VAL A 167 -7.80 -9.90 5.87
N ILE A 168 -6.71 -9.19 5.57
CA ILE A 168 -5.36 -9.76 5.45
C ILE A 168 -4.55 -9.38 6.67
N GLY A 169 -4.12 -10.36 7.45
CA GLY A 169 -3.30 -10.16 8.63
C GLY A 169 -1.89 -9.65 8.28
N ALA A 170 -1.26 -8.96 9.23
CA ALA A 170 0.06 -8.35 9.07
C ALA A 170 1.11 -9.34 8.53
N GLY A 171 2.01 -8.84 7.69
CA GLY A 171 3.11 -9.63 7.14
C GLY A 171 2.69 -10.74 6.17
N SER A 172 1.45 -10.79 5.70
CA SER A 172 1.02 -11.83 4.76
C SER A 172 1.51 -11.53 3.34
N VAL A 173 1.62 -12.58 2.53
CA VAL A 173 2.04 -12.53 1.12
C VAL A 173 0.94 -13.12 0.26
N LEU A 174 0.44 -12.34 -0.70
CA LEU A 174 -0.35 -12.87 -1.81
C LEU A 174 0.60 -13.14 -2.98
N ALA A 175 0.65 -14.38 -3.45
CA ALA A 175 1.38 -14.72 -4.66
C ALA A 175 0.77 -14.01 -5.88
N ALA A 176 1.52 -13.91 -6.97
CA ALA A 176 1.02 -13.34 -8.21
C ALA A 176 -0.28 -14.04 -8.66
N HIS A 177 -1.20 -13.28 -9.28
CA HIS A 177 -2.50 -13.76 -9.77
C HIS A 177 -3.45 -14.34 -8.70
N THR A 178 -3.20 -14.12 -7.41
CA THR A 178 -4.09 -14.62 -6.34
C THR A 178 -5.40 -13.84 -6.28
N VAL A 179 -6.54 -14.52 -6.11
CA VAL A 179 -7.82 -13.88 -5.76
C VAL A 179 -8.10 -14.08 -4.27
N ALA A 180 -7.85 -13.05 -3.46
CA ALA A 180 -8.06 -13.07 -2.02
C ALA A 180 -9.52 -12.76 -1.65
N ARG A 181 -10.05 -13.54 -0.72
CA ARG A 181 -11.39 -13.38 -0.13
C ARG A 181 -11.41 -13.89 1.31
N GLY A 182 -12.23 -13.28 2.16
CA GLY A 182 -12.41 -13.68 3.55
C GLY A 182 -11.23 -13.31 4.46
N GLU A 183 -11.05 -14.07 5.54
CA GLU A 183 -10.01 -13.81 6.53
C GLU A 183 -8.73 -14.60 6.21
N ILE A 184 -7.61 -13.88 6.16
CA ILE A 184 -6.26 -14.42 5.93
C ILE A 184 -5.44 -14.10 7.19
N PRO A 185 -5.03 -15.12 7.99
CA PRO A 185 -4.24 -14.91 9.21
C PRO A 185 -2.90 -14.23 8.94
N ALA A 186 -2.34 -13.57 9.95
CA ALA A 186 -1.04 -12.90 9.86
C ALA A 186 0.08 -13.87 9.48
N GLY A 187 1.01 -13.39 8.63
CA GLY A 187 2.14 -14.16 8.13
C GLY A 187 1.77 -15.24 7.12
N SER A 188 0.53 -15.32 6.63
CA SER A 188 0.13 -16.33 5.65
C SER A 188 0.76 -16.08 4.28
N ILE A 189 1.10 -17.14 3.57
CA ILE A 189 1.38 -17.12 2.12
C ILE A 189 0.16 -17.70 1.43
N VAL A 190 -0.47 -16.92 0.56
CA VAL A 190 -1.72 -17.29 -0.13
C VAL A 190 -1.49 -17.31 -1.62
N GLY A 191 -2.04 -18.32 -2.30
CA GLY A 191 -1.96 -18.46 -3.76
C GLY A 191 -3.24 -19.02 -4.38
N GLY A 192 -3.39 -18.78 -5.68
CA GLY A 192 -4.44 -19.41 -6.51
C GLY A 192 -5.73 -18.62 -6.67
N VAL A 193 -6.66 -19.21 -7.43
CA VAL A 193 -8.00 -18.67 -7.73
C VAL A 193 -9.04 -19.80 -7.54
N PRO A 194 -9.88 -19.74 -6.50
CA PRO A 194 -9.82 -18.80 -5.37
C PRO A 194 -8.56 -18.99 -4.51
N GLY A 195 -8.12 -17.92 -3.85
CA GLY A 195 -6.93 -17.94 -2.98
C GLY A 195 -7.08 -18.95 -1.84
N ARG A 196 -5.99 -19.67 -1.57
CA ARG A 196 -5.85 -20.62 -0.45
C ARG A 196 -4.55 -20.34 0.30
N ILE A 197 -4.59 -20.48 1.61
CA ILE A 197 -3.39 -20.43 2.45
C ILE A 197 -2.53 -21.63 2.08
N LEU A 198 -1.32 -21.38 1.62
CA LEU A 198 -0.36 -22.39 1.20
C LEU A 198 0.57 -22.77 2.35
N LYS A 199 1.07 -21.75 3.07
CA LYS A 199 2.04 -21.89 4.17
C LYS A 199 1.94 -20.71 5.14
N ASN A 200 2.49 -20.85 6.35
CA ASN A 200 2.83 -19.70 7.17
C ASN A 200 4.29 -19.30 6.93
N ARG A 201 4.58 -18.00 6.88
CA ARG A 201 5.96 -17.49 6.78
C ARG A 201 6.80 -17.87 7.99
N ARG A 202 6.19 -18.04 9.17
CA ARG A 202 6.88 -18.52 10.37
C ARG A 202 7.47 -19.89 10.16
N ASP A 203 6.75 -20.80 9.49
CA ASP A 203 7.27 -22.14 9.21
C ASP A 203 8.55 -22.10 8.37
N ILE A 204 8.68 -21.12 7.47
CA ILE A 204 9.92 -20.88 6.69
C ILE A 204 10.99 -20.22 7.56
N TYR A 205 10.60 -19.27 8.39
CA TYR A 205 11.52 -18.55 9.28
C TYR A 205 12.09 -19.48 10.36
N ASP A 206 11.31 -20.41 10.88
CA ASP A 206 11.69 -21.29 11.98
C ASP A 206 12.29 -22.63 11.48
N ASP A 207 12.38 -22.81 10.16
CA ASP A 207 13.04 -23.97 9.54
C ASP A 207 14.50 -24.08 10.02
N PRO A 208 14.93 -25.22 10.60
CA PRO A 208 16.27 -25.36 11.16
C PRO A 208 17.41 -25.07 10.17
N ALA A 209 17.23 -25.41 8.88
CA ALA A 209 18.24 -25.14 7.87
C ALA A 209 18.33 -23.65 7.57
N GLU A 210 17.20 -22.93 7.53
CA GLU A 210 17.19 -21.47 7.35
C GLU A 210 17.69 -20.73 8.61
N VAL A 211 17.44 -21.25 9.82
CA VAL A 211 18.06 -20.76 11.06
C VAL A 211 19.58 -20.86 10.98
N GLU A 212 20.12 -22.03 10.63
CA GLU A 212 21.56 -22.24 10.54
C GLU A 212 22.20 -21.37 9.46
N ARG A 213 21.56 -21.29 8.28
CA ARG A 213 21.99 -20.42 7.19
C ARG A 213 22.07 -18.95 7.63
N ARG A 214 21.08 -18.44 8.36
CA ARG A 214 21.09 -17.05 8.85
C ARG A 214 22.16 -16.82 9.91
N ARG A 215 22.41 -17.78 10.80
CA ARG A 215 23.53 -17.71 11.77
C ARG A 215 24.87 -17.64 11.05
N TYR A 216 25.09 -18.51 10.07
CA TYR A 216 26.31 -18.52 9.26
C TYR A 216 26.53 -17.18 8.52
N LEU A 217 25.50 -16.66 7.86
CA LEU A 217 25.59 -15.36 7.17
C LEU A 217 25.87 -14.21 8.15
N ALA A 218 25.26 -14.23 9.35
CA ALA A 218 25.52 -13.24 10.38
C ALA A 218 26.97 -13.30 10.88
N MET A 219 27.53 -14.50 11.03
CA MET A 219 28.94 -14.70 11.41
C MET A 219 29.89 -14.11 10.35
N ILE A 220 29.68 -14.40 9.07
CA ILE A 220 30.48 -13.81 7.97
C ILE A 220 30.40 -12.28 8.01
N ALA A 221 29.19 -11.73 8.13
CA ALA A 221 29.01 -10.28 8.15
C ALA A 221 29.70 -9.61 9.35
N ALA A 222 29.73 -10.29 10.51
CA ALA A 222 30.44 -9.82 11.69
C ALA A 222 31.97 -9.86 11.48
N GLN A 223 32.50 -10.95 10.90
CA GLN A 223 33.92 -11.09 10.59
C GLN A 223 34.40 -10.03 9.58
N GLN A 224 33.61 -9.77 8.54
CA GLN A 224 33.91 -8.72 7.56
C GLN A 224 33.95 -7.33 8.21
N LYS A 225 33.01 -7.03 9.13
CA LYS A 225 33.02 -5.78 9.89
C LYS A 225 34.20 -5.66 10.85
N GLY A 226 34.61 -6.77 11.49
CA GLY A 226 35.77 -6.81 12.37
C GLY A 226 37.07 -6.59 11.61
N ALA A 227 37.27 -7.30 10.49
CA ALA A 227 38.44 -7.13 9.63
C ALA A 227 38.57 -5.69 9.08
N LEU A 228 37.44 -5.05 8.73
CA LEU A 228 37.41 -3.65 8.31
C LEU A 228 37.68 -2.64 9.44
N ALA A 229 37.56 -3.05 10.70
CA ALA A 229 37.84 -2.21 11.87
C ALA A 229 39.29 -2.31 12.35
N ASP A 230 39.97 -3.43 12.07
CA ASP A 230 41.39 -3.64 12.40
C ASP A 230 42.36 -3.01 11.36
N ASP A 231 41.84 -2.60 10.19
CA ASP A 231 42.58 -1.94 9.09
C ASP A 231 42.52 -0.39 9.12
N LEU A 232 42.01 0.22 10.21
CA LEU A 232 41.93 1.69 10.44
C LEU A 232 42.72 2.10 11.68
#